data_AF-A0AAF0C6D4-F1
#
_entry.id   AF-A0AAF0C6D4-F1
#
_cell.length_a   1.000
_cell.length_b   1.000
_cell.length_c   1.000
_cell.angle_alpha   90.00
_cell.angle_beta   90.00
_cell.angle_gamma   90.00
#
_symmetry.space_group_name_H-M   'P 1'
#
loop_
_entity.id
_entity.type
_entity.pdbx_description
1 polymer ?
#
loop_
_entity_poly.entity_id
_entity_poly.type
_entity_poly.pdbx_seq_one_letter_code
_entity_poly.pdbx_strand_id
1 'polypeptide(L)'
;MSISHDSVRSMFGRKDGKLWLATWSGRLNLFDPDTRHTTRYQQQTDNVKDIGHDILRMVYQDSQGMLWLATQGEGLIRFDPRNQQVRRYRYDANDANSLSDGDVSSIYEDSKQRLWICTYGGGLNRLEPGSDKFIRYHHDPNDTNSLGTNTVTGIAEDKSGKLWITTEGSGLNQFDPDTGRFLRFLHRPDEQALQAIAAKKSPSTPKQWYKPMNCNCTPLFHPTGKFIGKRVTNFTTA
;
A
#
# COMPACT_ATOMS: atom_id res chain seq x y z
N MET A 1 -20.17 17.93 19.03
CA MET A 1 -19.90 17.40 17.67
C MET A 1 -18.50 17.79 17.29
N SER A 2 -17.57 16.84 17.13
CA SER A 2 -16.25 17.14 16.60
C SER A 2 -15.53 15.83 16.28
N ILE A 3 -15.07 15.67 15.03
CA ILE A 3 -14.05 14.67 14.68
C ILE A 3 -12.75 15.01 15.42
N SER A 4 -11.87 14.03 15.64
CA SER A 4 -10.66 14.25 16.44
C SER A 4 -9.62 15.19 15.82
N HIS A 5 -9.77 15.52 14.54
CA HIS A 5 -9.03 16.54 13.79
C HIS A 5 -9.76 16.81 12.46
N ASP A 6 -9.62 18.00 11.90
CA ASP A 6 -10.34 18.44 10.69
C ASP A 6 -9.79 17.82 9.38
N SER A 7 -8.73 17.01 9.47
CA SER A 7 -8.07 16.39 8.32
C SER A 7 -8.26 14.88 8.37
N VAL A 8 -9.20 14.37 7.56
CA VAL A 8 -9.47 12.94 7.37
C VAL A 8 -8.52 12.40 6.31
N ARG A 9 -7.73 11.38 6.65
CA ARG A 9 -6.70 10.80 5.76
C ARG A 9 -7.15 9.52 5.09
N SER A 10 -8.02 8.76 5.75
CA SER A 10 -8.59 7.54 5.23
C SER A 10 -9.97 7.31 5.83
N MET A 11 -10.86 6.75 5.02
CA MET A 11 -12.23 6.43 5.39
C MET A 11 -12.53 5.01 4.91
N PHE A 12 -13.15 4.22 5.78
CA PHE A 12 -13.60 2.87 5.46
C PHE A 12 -15.08 2.69 5.82
N GLY A 13 -15.88 2.19 4.88
CA GLY A 13 -17.30 1.93 5.07
C GLY A 13 -17.56 0.54 5.66
N ARG A 14 -18.25 0.48 6.79
CA ARG A 14 -18.70 -0.78 7.41
C ARG A 14 -19.96 -1.29 6.74
N LYS A 15 -20.21 -2.60 6.87
CA LYS A 15 -21.44 -3.25 6.38
C LYS A 15 -22.73 -2.74 7.03
N ASP A 16 -22.64 -2.13 8.21
CA ASP A 16 -23.77 -1.52 8.95
C ASP A 16 -24.02 -0.06 8.59
N GLY A 17 -23.40 0.46 7.52
CA GLY A 17 -23.56 1.84 7.06
C GLY A 17 -22.72 2.88 7.80
N LYS A 18 -22.01 2.49 8.87
CA LYS A 18 -21.11 3.39 9.63
C LYS A 18 -19.75 3.53 8.96
N LEU A 19 -19.04 4.60 9.27
CA LEU A 19 -17.75 4.94 8.68
C LEU A 19 -16.65 4.96 9.73
N TRP A 20 -15.56 4.22 9.50
CA TRP A 20 -14.32 4.40 10.23
C TRP A 20 -13.52 5.53 9.60
N LEU A 21 -13.08 6.48 10.41
CA LEU A 21 -12.30 7.65 9.99
C LEU A 21 -10.96 7.67 10.73
N ALA A 22 -9.86 7.62 9.99
CA ALA A 22 -8.54 7.96 10.50
C ALA A 22 -8.22 9.43 10.20
N THR A 23 -7.75 10.13 11.22
CA THR A 23 -7.45 11.56 11.16
C THR A 23 -5.95 11.82 11.34
N TRP A 24 -5.47 13.00 10.92
CA TRP A 24 -4.06 13.40 11.04
C TRP A 24 -3.49 13.31 12.45
N SER A 25 -4.32 13.42 13.50
CA SER A 25 -3.89 13.29 14.90
C SER A 25 -3.73 11.84 15.36
N GLY A 26 -3.68 10.87 14.45
CA GLY A 26 -3.54 9.45 14.77
C GLY A 26 -4.81 8.82 15.37
N ARG A 27 -5.90 9.57 15.48
CA ARG A 27 -7.11 9.14 16.18
C ARG A 27 -8.11 8.49 15.22
N LEU A 28 -8.61 7.33 15.63
CA LEU A 28 -9.66 6.57 14.97
C LEU A 28 -11.05 6.98 15.48
N ASN A 29 -11.97 7.26 14.57
CA ASN A 29 -13.35 7.66 14.89
C ASN A 29 -14.31 6.72 14.18
N LEU A 30 -15.42 6.39 14.82
CA LEU A 30 -16.57 5.75 14.18
C LEU A 30 -17.65 6.81 14.00
N PHE A 31 -17.98 7.11 12.75
CA PHE A 31 -19.01 8.05 12.36
C PHE A 31 -20.26 7.31 11.90
N ASP A 32 -21.40 7.70 12.42
CA ASP A 32 -22.71 7.20 12.02
C ASP A 32 -23.38 8.27 11.13
N PRO A 33 -23.51 8.03 9.80
CA PRO A 33 -24.04 9.02 8.87
C PRO A 33 -25.50 9.41 9.13
N ASP A 34 -26.30 8.47 9.63
CA ASP A 34 -27.74 8.66 9.81
C ASP A 34 -28.03 9.55 11.01
N THR A 35 -27.30 9.34 12.11
CA THR A 35 -27.43 10.13 13.35
C THR A 35 -26.49 11.33 13.40
N ARG A 36 -25.51 11.38 12.49
CA ARG A 36 -24.36 12.31 12.50
C ARG A 36 -23.56 12.26 13.81
N HIS A 37 -23.68 11.15 14.56
CA HIS A 37 -22.96 10.93 15.79
C HIS A 37 -21.55 10.43 15.49
N THR A 38 -20.56 10.94 16.23
CA THR A 38 -19.17 10.47 16.14
C THR A 38 -18.75 9.88 17.47
N THR A 39 -18.48 8.58 17.48
CA THR A 39 -17.82 7.93 18.60
C THR A 39 -16.32 8.02 18.39
N ARG A 40 -15.67 8.86 19.21
CA ARG A 40 -14.22 8.90 19.29
C ARG A 40 -13.76 7.66 20.05
N TYR A 41 -12.96 6.81 19.44
CA TYR A 41 -12.30 5.74 20.17
C TYR A 41 -11.07 6.34 20.84
N GLN A 42 -11.30 7.02 21.97
CA GLN A 42 -10.27 7.50 22.89
C GLN A 42 -10.28 6.65 24.16
N GLN A 43 -9.15 5.98 24.38
CA GLN A 43 -8.47 5.76 25.66
C GLN A 43 -9.34 5.59 26.91
N GLN A 44 -9.59 4.33 27.28
CA GLN A 44 -10.05 3.99 28.64
C GLN A 44 -9.38 2.74 29.23
N THR A 45 -8.19 2.38 28.76
CA THR A 45 -7.37 1.33 29.37
C THR A 45 -5.89 1.69 29.26
N ASP A 46 -5.14 1.49 30.34
CA ASP A 46 -3.69 1.78 30.44
C ASP A 46 -2.82 1.06 29.38
N ASN A 47 -3.38 0.08 28.67
CA ASN A 47 -2.74 -0.64 27.56
C ASN A 47 -2.83 0.08 26.19
N VAL A 48 -3.55 1.20 26.07
CA VAL A 48 -3.80 1.93 24.80
C VAL A 48 -3.08 3.30 24.79
N LYS A 49 -1.92 3.39 25.43
CA LYS A 49 -1.07 4.61 25.39
C LYS A 49 -0.54 4.95 24.00
N ASP A 50 -0.65 4.05 23.03
CA ASP A 50 0.29 4.02 21.93
C ASP A 50 -0.26 4.58 20.59
N ILE A 51 -1.56 4.53 20.27
CA ILE A 51 -2.07 4.91 18.92
C ILE A 51 -1.98 6.43 18.65
N GLY A 52 -2.01 7.27 19.70
CA GLY A 52 -2.23 8.72 19.59
C GLY A 52 -1.06 9.57 19.08
N HIS A 53 0.15 9.01 18.93
CA HIS A 53 1.32 9.73 18.41
C HIS A 53 1.67 9.39 16.96
N ASP A 54 1.01 8.37 16.39
CA ASP A 54 1.39 7.86 15.07
C ASP A 54 0.65 8.58 13.95
N ILE A 55 1.36 8.85 12.86
CA ILE A 55 0.75 9.35 11.63
C ILE A 55 0.12 8.15 10.89
N LEU A 56 -1.20 7.98 11.01
CA LEU A 56 -1.93 6.91 10.32
C LEU A 56 -2.07 7.21 8.82
N ARG A 57 -1.55 6.33 7.97
CA ARG A 57 -1.69 6.43 6.51
C ARG A 57 -3.02 5.87 6.01
N MET A 58 -3.45 4.73 6.54
CA MET A 58 -4.70 4.09 6.15
C MET A 58 -5.29 3.21 7.25
N VAL A 59 -6.59 2.92 7.10
CA VAL A 59 -7.31 1.92 7.88
C VAL A 59 -7.85 0.87 6.91
N TYR A 60 -7.60 -0.39 7.22
CA TYR A 60 -8.12 -1.53 6.49
C TYR A 60 -8.91 -2.42 7.44
N GLN A 61 -10.09 -2.89 7.04
CA GLN A 61 -10.84 -3.89 7.80
C GLN A 61 -10.70 -5.23 7.09
N ASP A 62 -10.24 -6.25 7.79
CA ASP A 62 -10.21 -7.62 7.26
C ASP A 62 -11.58 -8.30 7.31
N SER A 63 -11.66 -9.47 6.70
CA SER A 63 -12.86 -10.30 6.60
C SER A 63 -13.40 -10.74 7.96
N GLN A 64 -12.55 -10.77 9.00
CA GLN A 64 -12.88 -11.12 10.39
C GLN A 64 -13.33 -9.90 11.21
N GLY A 65 -13.34 -8.72 10.61
CA GLY A 65 -13.76 -7.47 11.23
C GLY A 65 -12.69 -6.76 12.06
N MET A 66 -11.44 -7.25 12.05
CA MET A 66 -10.31 -6.59 12.69
C MET A 66 -9.90 -5.37 11.88
N LEU A 67 -9.45 -4.33 12.58
CA LEU A 67 -8.89 -3.15 11.95
C LEU A 67 -7.37 -3.21 11.93
N TRP A 68 -6.81 -2.85 10.78
CA TRP A 68 -5.39 -2.76 10.53
C TRP A 68 -5.06 -1.32 10.15
N LEU A 69 -4.23 -0.68 10.96
CA LEU A 69 -3.84 0.71 10.80
C LEU A 69 -2.39 0.75 10.32
N ALA A 70 -2.20 1.27 9.11
CA ALA A 70 -0.87 1.54 8.59
C ALA A 70 -0.35 2.85 9.19
N THR A 71 0.88 2.85 9.65
CA THR A 71 1.53 4.06 10.17
C THR A 71 2.65 4.52 9.24
N GLN A 72 3.01 5.80 9.33
CA GLN A 72 4.18 6.37 8.69
C GLN A 72 5.36 6.30 9.68
N GLY A 73 6.10 5.19 9.66
CA GLY A 73 7.36 5.00 10.40
C GLY A 73 7.28 4.10 11.64
N GLU A 74 6.09 3.82 12.16
CA GLU A 74 5.89 3.06 13.41
C GLU A 74 5.37 1.62 13.16
N GLY A 75 5.32 1.20 11.90
CA GLY A 75 4.86 -0.11 11.46
C GLY A 75 3.34 -0.23 11.34
N LEU A 76 2.81 -1.34 11.85
CA LEU A 76 1.42 -1.76 11.67
C LEU A 76 0.74 -1.96 13.02
N ILE A 77 -0.51 -1.51 13.13
CA ILE A 77 -1.34 -1.69 14.32
C ILE A 77 -2.53 -2.58 13.97
N ARG A 78 -2.75 -3.66 14.71
CA ARG A 78 -3.98 -4.45 14.69
C ARG A 78 -4.85 -4.04 15.88
N PHE A 79 -6.11 -3.73 15.61
CA PHE A 79 -7.10 -3.33 16.61
C PHE A 79 -8.35 -4.19 16.48
N ASP A 80 -8.73 -4.84 17.58
CA ASP A 80 -10.00 -5.57 17.68
C ASP A 80 -11.08 -4.62 18.24
N PRO A 81 -12.06 -4.18 17.42
CA PRO A 81 -13.09 -3.24 17.88
C PRO A 81 -14.07 -3.86 18.89
N ARG A 82 -14.10 -5.19 19.06
CA ARG A 82 -15.07 -5.89 19.93
C ARG A 82 -14.65 -5.85 21.40
N ASN A 83 -13.36 -6.03 21.66
CA ASN A 83 -12.78 -6.06 23.01
C ASN A 83 -11.71 -4.98 23.23
N GLN A 84 -11.50 -4.10 22.23
CA GLN A 84 -10.56 -2.98 22.24
C GLN A 84 -9.08 -3.38 22.41
N GLN A 85 -8.73 -4.62 22.07
CA GLN A 85 -7.34 -5.07 22.11
C GLN A 85 -6.51 -4.48 20.97
N VAL A 86 -5.30 -4.05 21.31
CA VAL A 86 -4.34 -3.45 20.37
C VAL A 86 -3.08 -4.29 20.33
N ARG A 87 -2.56 -4.53 19.12
CA ARG A 87 -1.25 -5.12 18.92
C ARG A 87 -0.45 -4.32 17.89
N ARG A 88 0.84 -4.16 18.16
CA ARG A 88 1.78 -3.49 17.25
C ARG A 88 2.74 -4.49 16.62
N TYR A 89 3.07 -4.24 15.37
CA TYR A 89 4.11 -4.91 14.64
C TYR A 89 5.10 -3.85 14.15
N ARG A 90 6.30 -3.88 14.70
CA ARG A 90 7.41 -2.98 14.35
C ARG A 90 8.49 -3.78 13.63
N TYR A 91 9.36 -3.06 12.93
CA TYR A 91 10.60 -3.62 12.43
C TYR A 91 11.57 -3.88 13.60
N ASP A 92 12.10 -5.09 13.64
CA ASP A 92 13.20 -5.49 14.52
C ASP A 92 14.30 -6.10 13.64
N ALA A 93 15.48 -5.48 13.67
CA ALA A 93 16.65 -5.93 12.91
C ALA A 93 17.16 -7.31 13.36
N ASN A 94 16.81 -7.74 14.59
CA ASN A 94 17.23 -9.03 15.15
C ASN A 94 16.19 -10.13 15.00
N ASP A 95 14.98 -9.82 14.51
CA ASP A 95 13.93 -10.80 14.25
C ASP A 95 13.52 -10.77 12.78
N ALA A 96 13.93 -11.80 12.03
CA ALA A 96 13.57 -11.98 10.63
C ALA A 96 12.05 -12.16 10.40
N ASN A 97 11.29 -12.48 11.45
CA ASN A 97 9.83 -12.64 11.40
C ASN A 97 9.06 -11.38 11.82
N SER A 98 9.74 -10.29 12.16
CA SER A 98 9.08 -9.01 12.43
C SER A 98 8.72 -8.30 11.11
N LEU A 99 8.04 -7.16 11.16
CA LEU A 99 7.74 -6.37 9.96
C LEU A 99 9.04 -5.91 9.27
N SER A 100 9.10 -5.82 7.94
CA SER A 100 10.34 -5.46 7.25
C SER A 100 10.74 -3.98 7.38
N ASP A 101 9.79 -3.08 7.60
CA ASP A 101 10.00 -1.64 7.64
C ASP A 101 8.81 -0.95 8.35
N GLY A 102 9.05 0.20 8.97
CA GLY A 102 8.04 0.95 9.72
C GLY A 102 7.11 1.80 8.85
N ASP A 103 7.46 2.13 7.61
CA ASP A 103 6.63 2.95 6.73
C ASP A 103 5.71 2.07 5.88
N VAL A 104 4.50 1.83 6.40
CA VAL A 104 3.50 0.96 5.76
C VAL A 104 2.70 1.75 4.72
N SER A 105 2.86 1.39 3.46
CA SER A 105 2.25 2.09 2.32
C SER A 105 0.89 1.53 1.92
N SER A 106 0.65 0.23 2.13
CA SER A 106 -0.61 -0.44 1.76
C SER A 106 -0.85 -1.73 2.54
N ILE A 107 -2.12 -2.09 2.70
CA ILE A 107 -2.57 -3.32 3.37
C ILE A 107 -3.65 -3.96 2.47
N TYR A 108 -3.57 -5.28 2.30
CA TYR A 108 -4.51 -6.05 1.50
C TYR A 108 -4.70 -7.46 2.04
N GLU A 109 -5.93 -7.92 2.19
CA GLU A 109 -6.24 -9.32 2.47
C GLU A 109 -6.59 -10.03 1.16
N ASP A 110 -5.95 -11.17 0.90
CA ASP A 110 -6.24 -11.99 -0.27
C ASP A 110 -7.39 -12.98 -0.04
N SER A 111 -7.80 -13.66 -1.11
CA SER A 111 -8.87 -14.67 -1.10
C SER A 111 -8.63 -15.84 -0.15
N LYS A 112 -7.38 -16.05 0.32
CA LYS A 112 -6.99 -17.06 1.30
C LYS A 112 -6.88 -16.49 2.72
N GLN A 113 -7.39 -15.27 2.96
CA GLN A 113 -7.35 -14.53 4.23
C GLN A 113 -5.93 -14.18 4.71
N ARG A 114 -4.94 -14.23 3.82
CA ARG A 114 -3.57 -13.81 4.13
C ARG A 114 -3.48 -12.31 3.99
N LEU A 115 -2.84 -11.67 4.95
CA LEU A 115 -2.62 -10.24 4.92
C LEU A 115 -1.28 -9.92 4.26
N TRP A 116 -1.31 -8.98 3.34
CA TRP A 116 -0.19 -8.46 2.59
C TRP A 116 0.05 -7.01 2.99
N ILE A 117 1.27 -6.72 3.43
CA ILE A 117 1.68 -5.41 3.93
C ILE A 117 2.78 -4.89 3.01
N CYS A 118 2.46 -3.83 2.29
CA CYS A 118 3.42 -3.11 1.45
C CYS A 118 4.16 -2.08 2.30
N THR A 119 5.46 -1.95 2.10
CA THR A 119 6.29 -0.97 2.81
C THR A 119 7.10 -0.09 1.86
N TYR A 120 7.43 1.11 2.32
CA TYR A 120 8.21 2.09 1.56
C TYR A 120 9.71 1.92 1.86
N GLY A 121 10.30 0.81 1.42
CA GLY A 121 11.74 0.54 1.60
C GLY A 121 12.06 -0.87 2.09
N GLY A 122 11.08 -1.55 2.70
CA GLY A 122 11.22 -2.93 3.19
C GLY A 122 10.67 -4.01 2.27
N GLY A 123 10.03 -3.66 1.15
CA GLY A 123 9.41 -4.63 0.25
C GLY A 123 8.00 -5.03 0.68
N LEU A 124 7.68 -6.31 0.48
CA LEU A 124 6.36 -6.89 0.73
C LEU A 124 6.43 -7.87 1.91
N ASN A 125 5.46 -7.81 2.81
CA ASN A 125 5.33 -8.74 3.92
C ASN A 125 4.02 -9.52 3.80
N ARG A 126 4.03 -10.78 4.22
CA ARG A 126 2.86 -11.65 4.32
C ARG A 126 2.66 -12.09 5.76
N LEU A 127 1.43 -12.03 6.23
CA LEU A 127 0.99 -12.54 7.51
C LEU A 127 -0.09 -13.60 7.28
N GLU A 128 0.15 -14.82 7.77
CA GLU A 128 -0.84 -15.90 7.72
C GLU A 128 -1.98 -15.66 8.72
N PRO A 129 -3.20 -16.14 8.45
CA PRO A 129 -4.29 -16.11 9.42
C PRO A 129 -3.88 -16.69 10.78
N GLY A 130 -4.08 -15.93 11.85
CA GLY A 130 -3.74 -16.35 13.22
C GLY A 130 -2.25 -16.37 13.55
N SER A 131 -1.37 -16.05 12.60
CA SER A 131 0.06 -15.87 12.85
C SER A 131 0.36 -14.44 13.32
N ASP A 132 1.50 -14.30 14.00
CA ASP A 132 2.13 -13.01 14.30
C ASP A 132 3.54 -12.88 13.72
N LYS A 133 3.91 -13.82 12.84
CA LYS A 133 5.21 -13.90 12.16
C LYS A 133 5.04 -13.52 10.70
N PHE A 134 5.83 -12.55 10.25
CA PHE A 134 5.85 -12.09 8.87
C PHE A 134 6.82 -12.91 8.02
N ILE A 135 6.40 -13.19 6.80
CA ILE A 135 7.27 -13.64 5.71
C ILE A 135 7.58 -12.42 4.85
N ARG A 136 8.86 -12.13 4.65
CA ARG A 136 9.33 -10.95 3.92
C ARG A 136 9.77 -11.32 2.50
N TYR A 137 9.43 -10.46 1.54
CA TYR A 137 9.86 -10.57 0.16
C TYR A 137 10.56 -9.28 -0.24
N HIS A 138 11.85 -9.40 -0.57
CA HIS A 138 12.72 -8.29 -0.91
C HIS A 138 13.17 -8.37 -2.37
N HIS A 139 13.66 -7.24 -2.87
CA HIS A 139 14.45 -7.17 -4.08
C HIS A 139 15.82 -7.80 -3.83
N ASP A 140 16.16 -8.77 -4.67
CA ASP A 140 17.51 -9.30 -4.82
C ASP A 140 17.99 -8.96 -6.25
N PRO A 141 19.07 -8.17 -6.40
CA PRO A 141 19.61 -7.82 -7.71
C PRO A 141 20.15 -9.04 -8.49
N ASN A 142 20.44 -10.15 -7.81
CA ASN A 142 20.94 -11.38 -8.41
C ASN A 142 19.84 -12.40 -8.74
N ASP A 143 18.61 -12.18 -8.26
CA ASP A 143 17.46 -13.04 -8.56
C ASP A 143 16.41 -12.28 -9.37
N THR A 144 16.26 -12.67 -10.63
CA THR A 144 15.25 -12.11 -11.54
C THR A 144 13.81 -12.47 -11.14
N ASN A 145 13.62 -13.49 -10.29
CA ASN A 145 12.33 -13.90 -9.75
C ASN A 145 12.01 -13.25 -8.40
N SER A 146 12.81 -12.30 -7.92
CA SER A 146 12.53 -11.51 -6.72
C SER A 146 11.78 -10.21 -7.08
N LEU A 147 11.36 -9.45 -6.08
CA LEU A 147 10.68 -8.16 -6.27
C LEU A 147 11.55 -7.17 -7.07
N GLY A 148 10.97 -6.32 -7.92
CA GLY A 148 11.76 -5.37 -8.72
C GLY A 148 12.42 -4.23 -7.93
N THR A 149 11.87 -3.86 -6.77
CA THR A 149 12.41 -2.86 -5.84
C THR A 149 11.66 -2.96 -4.51
N ASN A 150 12.29 -2.55 -3.41
CA ASN A 150 11.69 -2.63 -2.07
C ASN A 150 10.67 -1.51 -1.78
N THR A 151 10.51 -0.53 -2.68
CA THR A 151 9.46 0.49 -2.53
C THR A 151 8.16 0.00 -3.14
N VAL A 152 7.35 -0.68 -2.34
CA VAL A 152 6.05 -1.21 -2.76
C VAL A 152 4.96 -0.19 -2.46
N THR A 153 4.13 0.13 -3.45
CA THR A 153 3.14 1.21 -3.34
C THR A 153 1.70 0.73 -3.39
N GLY A 154 1.46 -0.52 -3.81
CA GLY A 154 0.12 -1.06 -3.95
C GLY A 154 0.12 -2.52 -4.31
N ILE A 155 -1.03 -3.14 -4.10
CA ILE A 155 -1.26 -4.57 -4.31
C ILE A 155 -2.73 -4.82 -4.68
N ALA A 156 -2.96 -5.80 -5.54
CA ALA A 156 -4.29 -6.31 -5.87
C ALA A 156 -4.20 -7.79 -6.25
N GLU A 157 -5.24 -8.58 -5.95
CA GLU A 157 -5.34 -9.97 -6.40
C GLU A 157 -6.18 -10.07 -7.68
N ASP A 158 -5.78 -10.92 -8.62
CA ASP A 158 -6.62 -11.31 -9.76
C ASP A 158 -7.45 -12.56 -9.50
N LYS A 159 -8.35 -12.89 -10.44
CA LYS A 159 -9.24 -14.05 -10.30
C LYS A 159 -8.53 -15.41 -10.25
N SER A 160 -7.25 -15.47 -10.62
CA SER A 160 -6.43 -16.68 -10.55
C SER A 160 -5.64 -16.79 -9.25
N GLY A 161 -5.78 -15.83 -8.34
CA GLY A 161 -5.06 -15.79 -7.06
C GLY A 161 -3.62 -15.28 -7.18
N LYS A 162 -3.24 -14.68 -8.32
CA LYS A 162 -1.95 -14.00 -8.45
C LYS A 162 -2.07 -12.56 -7.94
N LEU A 163 -0.99 -12.07 -7.35
CA LEU A 163 -0.93 -10.71 -6.83
C LEU A 163 -0.24 -9.79 -7.84
N TRP A 164 -0.82 -8.64 -8.08
CA TRP A 164 -0.28 -7.56 -8.89
C TRP A 164 0.22 -6.47 -7.97
N ILE A 165 1.53 -6.24 -8.00
CA ILE A 165 2.25 -5.39 -7.05
C ILE A 165 2.84 -4.21 -7.81
N THR A 166 2.44 -3.01 -7.43
CA THR A 166 3.01 -1.79 -7.98
C THR A 166 4.18 -1.34 -7.12
N THR A 167 5.23 -0.88 -7.79
CA THR A 167 6.46 -0.44 -7.13
C THR A 167 6.95 0.87 -7.72
N GLU A 168 7.60 1.68 -6.89
CA GLU A 168 8.23 2.90 -7.35
C GLU A 168 9.59 2.60 -8.00
N GLY A 169 9.76 2.99 -9.26
CA GLY A 169 11.03 2.82 -9.99
C GLY A 169 11.18 1.49 -10.75
N SER A 170 10.41 0.44 -10.42
CA SER A 170 10.46 -0.85 -11.16
C SER A 170 9.15 -1.24 -11.87
N GLY A 171 8.10 -0.45 -11.71
CA GLY A 171 6.82 -0.67 -12.39
C GLY A 171 5.99 -1.78 -11.74
N LEU A 172 5.42 -2.66 -12.56
CA LEU A 172 4.44 -3.68 -12.15
C LEU A 172 5.11 -5.05 -12.02
N ASN A 173 4.80 -5.76 -10.93
CA ASN A 173 5.27 -7.10 -10.64
C ASN A 173 4.04 -8.01 -10.48
N GLN A 174 4.01 -9.16 -11.14
CA GLN A 174 3.06 -10.23 -10.82
C GLN A 174 3.74 -11.21 -9.89
N PHE A 175 3.07 -11.60 -8.82
CA PHE A 175 3.59 -12.50 -7.82
C PHE A 175 2.67 -13.71 -7.65
N ASP A 176 3.29 -14.88 -7.62
CA ASP A 176 2.63 -16.13 -7.35
C ASP A 176 2.83 -16.54 -5.88
N PRO A 177 1.81 -16.42 -5.02
CA PRO A 177 1.97 -16.69 -3.60
C PRO A 177 2.16 -18.17 -3.27
N ASP A 178 1.88 -19.08 -4.21
CA ASP A 178 2.01 -20.52 -4.01
C ASP A 178 3.43 -21.00 -4.37
N THR A 179 4.10 -20.32 -5.30
CA THR A 179 5.49 -20.64 -5.70
C THR A 179 6.53 -19.66 -5.16
N GLY A 180 6.10 -18.50 -4.65
CA GLY A 180 6.97 -17.44 -4.13
C GLY A 180 7.71 -16.67 -5.23
N ARG A 181 7.30 -16.76 -6.49
CA ARG A 181 8.01 -16.18 -7.64
C ARG A 181 7.39 -14.87 -8.12
N PHE A 182 8.26 -13.93 -8.51
CA PHE A 182 7.88 -12.67 -9.14
C PHE A 182 8.18 -12.70 -10.64
N LEU A 183 7.25 -12.17 -11.44
CA LEU A 183 7.43 -11.81 -12.83
C LEU A 183 7.37 -10.28 -12.96
N ARG A 184 8.45 -9.67 -13.45
CA ARG A 184 8.57 -8.21 -13.57
C ARG A 184 8.15 -7.74 -14.95
N PHE A 185 7.27 -6.73 -15.01
CA PHE A 185 6.89 -6.05 -16.25
C PHE A 185 7.67 -4.74 -16.36
N LEU A 186 8.86 -4.82 -16.95
CA LEU A 186 9.74 -3.67 -17.14
C LEU A 186 9.17 -2.74 -18.21
N HIS A 187 9.18 -1.43 -17.94
CA HIS A 187 8.98 -0.44 -18.98
C HIS A 187 10.12 -0.57 -19.99
N ARG A 188 9.81 -1.02 -21.20
CA ARG A 188 10.74 -0.90 -22.32
C ARG A 188 10.68 0.54 -22.78
N PRO A 189 11.74 1.35 -22.63
CA PRO A 189 11.78 2.62 -23.32
C PRO A 189 11.64 2.32 -24.81
N ASP A 190 10.70 3.01 -25.44
CA ASP A 190 10.56 3.02 -26.88
C ASP A 190 11.93 3.32 -27.50
N GLU A 191 12.30 2.51 -28.50
CA GLU A 191 13.58 2.65 -29.20
C GLU A 191 13.75 4.09 -29.77
N GLN A 192 12.62 4.75 -30.04
CA GLN A 192 12.52 6.14 -30.46
C GLN A 192 12.89 7.14 -29.36
N ALA A 193 12.54 6.92 -28.08
CA ALA A 193 13.01 7.75 -26.96
C ALA A 193 14.51 7.58 -26.70
N LEU A 194 15.04 6.36 -26.83
CA LEU A 194 16.48 6.12 -26.72
C LEU A 194 17.25 6.85 -27.84
N GLN A 195 16.74 6.82 -29.07
CA GLN A 195 17.30 7.59 -30.19
C GLN A 195 17.18 9.11 -29.98
N ALA A 196 16.09 9.61 -29.41
CA ALA A 196 15.91 11.04 -29.12
C ALA A 196 16.87 11.54 -28.01
N ILE A 197 17.18 10.70 -27.01
CA ILE A 197 18.19 10.99 -25.99
C ILE A 197 19.60 10.95 -26.58
N ALA A 198 19.89 10.00 -27.47
CA ALA A 198 21.16 9.91 -28.18
C ALA A 198 21.39 11.11 -29.12
N ALA A 199 20.36 11.53 -29.85
CA ALA A 199 20.42 12.69 -30.74
C ALA A 199 20.66 14.01 -30.00
N LYS A 200 20.14 14.15 -28.77
CA LYS A 200 20.37 15.33 -27.90
C LYS A 200 21.77 15.39 -27.27
N LYS A 201 22.59 14.34 -27.40
CA LYS A 201 24.00 14.32 -26.94
C LYS A 201 25.00 14.72 -28.03
N SER A 202 24.54 15.16 -29.21
CA SER A 202 25.42 15.65 -30.28
C SER A 202 26.02 17.03 -29.92
N PRO A 203 27.31 17.33 -30.23
CA PRO A 203 28.01 18.51 -29.70
C PRO A 203 27.53 19.88 -30.23
N SER A 204 26.53 19.94 -31.10
CA SER A 204 26.19 21.15 -31.87
C SER A 204 24.90 21.88 -31.46
N THR A 205 24.18 21.47 -30.41
CA THR A 205 22.99 22.20 -29.94
C THR A 205 23.29 23.13 -28.76
N PRO A 206 22.90 24.43 -28.80
CA PRO A 206 23.13 25.35 -27.69
C PRO A 206 22.37 24.91 -26.44
N LYS A 207 23.05 24.96 -25.29
CA LYS A 207 22.49 24.60 -23.97
C LYS A 207 21.28 25.48 -23.63
N GLN A 208 20.09 24.92 -23.72
CA GLN A 208 18.91 25.46 -23.03
C GLN A 208 18.52 24.47 -21.93
N TRP A 209 18.63 24.93 -20.67
CA TRP A 209 18.32 24.14 -19.49
C TRP A 209 16.80 23.93 -19.39
N TYR A 210 16.33 22.68 -19.49
CA TYR A 210 15.00 22.31 -19.01
C TYR A 210 15.12 21.72 -17.60
N LYS A 211 14.44 22.33 -16.63
CA LYS A 211 14.19 21.74 -15.31
C LYS A 211 13.28 20.51 -15.47
N PRO A 212 13.51 19.39 -14.76
CA PRO A 212 12.53 18.33 -14.70
C PRO A 212 11.32 18.79 -13.88
N MET A 213 10.12 18.72 -14.46
CA MET A 213 8.87 18.76 -13.69
C MET A 213 8.65 17.37 -13.09
N ASN A 214 8.50 17.33 -11.77
CA ASN A 214 8.07 16.15 -11.02
C ASN A 214 6.69 15.71 -11.52
N CYS A 215 6.60 14.56 -12.18
CA CYS A 215 5.32 13.91 -12.44
C CYS A 215 4.97 13.00 -11.26
N ASN A 216 4.24 13.53 -10.29
CA ASN A 216 3.52 12.72 -9.31
C ASN A 216 2.35 12.03 -10.03
N CYS A 217 2.54 10.78 -10.44
CA CYS A 217 1.44 9.92 -10.85
C CYS A 217 1.09 8.99 -9.69
N THR A 218 0.13 9.41 -8.86
CA THR A 218 -0.54 8.52 -7.90
C THR A 218 -1.58 7.69 -8.67
N PRO A 219 -1.49 6.35 -8.75
CA PRO A 219 -2.55 5.57 -9.34
C PRO A 219 -3.77 5.54 -8.41
N LEU A 220 -4.91 6.03 -8.89
CA LEU A 220 -6.22 5.89 -8.25
C LEU A 220 -6.86 4.56 -8.68
N PHE A 221 -7.05 3.64 -7.75
CA PHE A 221 -7.83 2.42 -7.96
C PHE A 221 -9.31 2.66 -7.63
N HIS A 222 -10.21 2.20 -8.50
CA HIS A 222 -11.65 2.18 -8.25
C HIS A 222 -11.98 1.03 -7.28
N PRO A 223 -12.88 1.22 -6.29
CA PRO A 223 -13.17 0.25 -5.22
C PRO A 223 -13.87 -1.05 -5.66
N THR A 224 -13.92 -1.36 -6.96
CA THR A 224 -14.61 -2.56 -7.49
C THR A 224 -13.73 -3.44 -8.38
N GLY A 225 -12.40 -3.28 -8.37
CA GLY A 225 -11.47 -4.25 -8.97
C GLY A 225 -11.66 -4.52 -10.48
N LYS A 226 -12.26 -3.57 -11.23
CA LYS A 226 -12.49 -3.75 -12.67
C LYS A 226 -11.38 -3.10 -13.47
N PHE A 227 -10.48 -3.91 -14.02
CA PHE A 227 -9.49 -3.49 -15.00
C PHE A 227 -10.19 -3.04 -16.29
N ILE A 228 -10.10 -1.75 -16.64
CA ILE A 228 -10.52 -1.25 -17.96
C ILE A 228 -9.26 -1.07 -18.79
N GLY A 229 -8.78 -2.16 -19.39
CA GLY A 229 -7.79 -2.08 -20.45
C GLY A 229 -8.44 -1.47 -21.70
N LYS A 230 -8.01 -0.29 -22.13
CA LYS A 230 -8.32 0.17 -23.49
C LYS A 230 -7.35 -0.49 -24.47
N ARG A 231 -7.90 -1.41 -25.26
CA ARG A 231 -7.30 -1.91 -26.49
C ARG A 231 -7.30 -0.74 -27.48
N VAL A 232 -6.13 -0.22 -27.85
CA VAL A 232 -6.01 0.64 -29.04
C VAL A 232 -5.79 -0.29 -30.22
N THR A 233 -6.88 -0.79 -30.80
CA THR A 233 -6.88 -1.18 -32.21
C THR A 233 -7.22 0.07 -33.00
N ASN A 234 -6.30 0.53 -33.84
CA ASN A 234 -6.63 1.22 -35.08
C ASN A 234 -5.56 0.87 -36.11
N PHE A 235 -5.91 -0.09 -36.96
CA PHE A 235 -5.46 -0.12 -38.34
C PHE A 235 -6.41 0.77 -39.12
N THR A 236 -5.88 1.70 -39.91
CA THR A 236 -6.46 2.08 -41.20
C THR A 236 -5.33 2.48 -42.13
N THR A 237 -5.24 1.72 -43.23
CA THR A 237 -4.58 2.09 -44.48
C THR A 237 -5.28 3.27 -45.14
N ALA A 238 -4.52 4.28 -45.54
CA ALA A 238 -4.47 4.85 -46.88
C ALA A 238 -3.19 5.71 -46.97
#